data_AF-A0A811XQB6-F1
#
_entry.id   AF-A0A811XQB6-F1
#
_cell.length_a   1.000
_cell.length_b   1.000
_cell.length_c   1.000
_cell.angle_alpha   90.00
_cell.angle_beta   90.00
_cell.angle_gamma   90.00
#
_symmetry.space_group_name_H-M   'P 1'
#
loop_
_entity.id
_entity.type
_entity.pdbx_description
1 polymer ?
#
loop_
_entity_poly.entity_id
_entity_poly.type
_entity_poly.pdbx_seq_one_letter_code
_entity_poly.pdbx_strand_id
1 'polypeptide(L)'
;MTSTMGWSPLLLTLLAHCTGSWAQSVLTQPASVSGSLGERVTISCTGSSSNIGGYYVSWYQQLPGTGPRTVIYSSSNRPSGVPDRFSGSKSGSTATLTISGLQAEDEADYYCSTWESSLSAGTVLHACEEVRQKPIYPSAM
;
A
#
# COMPACT_ATOMS: atom_id res chain seq x y z
N MET A 1 -44.40 13.22 48.07
CA MET A 1 -43.67 14.07 47.09
C MET A 1 -42.18 13.81 47.24
N THR A 2 -41.62 12.93 46.43
CA THR A 2 -40.22 13.01 46.00
C THR A 2 -40.16 12.36 44.62
N SER A 3 -40.06 13.23 43.62
CA SER A 3 -39.84 12.90 42.23
C SER A 3 -38.41 12.39 42.08
N THR A 4 -38.22 11.16 41.59
CA THR A 4 -36.93 10.75 41.02
C THR A 4 -37.11 10.59 39.52
N MET A 5 -36.96 11.76 38.90
CA MET A 5 -36.56 12.06 37.52
C MET A 5 -36.16 10.83 36.70
N GLY A 6 -37.04 10.47 35.76
CA GLY A 6 -36.76 9.58 34.64
C GLY A 6 -35.73 10.18 33.70
N TRP A 7 -34.48 10.26 34.15
CA TRP A 7 -33.34 10.72 33.34
C TRP A 7 -32.44 9.57 32.86
N SER A 8 -32.66 8.35 33.36
CA SER A 8 -31.86 7.18 32.98
C SER A 8 -31.95 6.71 31.52
N PRO A 9 -33.02 6.93 30.72
CA PRO A 9 -32.98 6.50 29.32
C PRO A 9 -32.22 7.48 28.40
N LEU A 10 -32.00 8.73 28.84
CA LEU A 10 -31.30 9.75 28.06
C LEU A 10 -29.77 9.64 28.14
N LEU A 11 -29.23 8.94 29.14
CA LEU A 11 -27.78 8.75 29.25
C LEU A 11 -27.27 7.59 28.36
N LEU A 12 -28.14 6.64 28.00
CA LEU A 12 -27.80 5.50 27.12
C LEU A 12 -27.90 5.82 25.62
N THR A 13 -28.59 6.89 25.22
CA THR A 13 -28.65 7.29 23.80
C THR A 13 -27.43 8.11 23.35
N LEU A 14 -26.70 8.74 24.27
CA LEU A 14 -25.57 9.63 23.93
C LEU A 14 -24.27 8.90 23.56
N LEU A 15 -24.15 7.61 23.88
CA LEU A 15 -23.00 6.78 23.49
C LEU A 15 -23.14 6.14 22.10
N ALA A 16 -24.27 6.34 21.41
CA ALA A 16 -24.58 5.66 20.14
C ALA A 16 -24.04 6.38 18.88
N HIS A 17 -23.14 7.34 19.00
CA HIS A 17 -22.72 8.17 17.86
C HIS A 17 -21.20 8.32 17.77
N CYS A 18 -20.45 7.23 17.58
CA CYS A 18 -19.04 7.30 17.17
C CYS A 18 -18.59 6.02 16.43
N THR A 19 -19.24 5.64 15.34
CA THR A 19 -18.62 4.72 14.36
C THR A 19 -19.03 5.09 12.93
N GLY A 20 -18.90 6.38 12.60
CA GLY A 20 -18.65 6.73 11.20
C GLY A 20 -17.32 6.07 10.82
N SER A 21 -17.36 4.98 10.05
CA SER A 21 -16.15 4.35 9.54
C SER A 21 -15.63 5.23 8.41
N TRP A 22 -14.61 6.04 8.73
CA TRP A 22 -13.87 6.82 7.74
C TRP A 22 -13.03 5.83 6.94
N ALA A 23 -13.63 5.16 5.96
CA ALA A 23 -12.89 4.35 5.02
C ALA A 23 -12.06 5.30 4.14
N GLN A 24 -10.86 5.65 4.60
CA GLN A 24 -9.84 6.20 3.73
C GLN A 24 -9.59 5.16 2.64
N SER A 25 -9.61 5.56 1.38
CA SER A 25 -9.41 4.62 0.29
C SER A 25 -7.94 4.17 0.29
N VAL A 26 -7.66 3.07 0.97
CA VAL A 26 -6.33 2.48 1.10
C VAL A 26 -5.98 1.70 -0.17
N LEU A 27 -4.72 1.80 -0.60
CA LEU A 27 -4.17 0.94 -1.65
C LEU A 27 -3.83 -0.43 -1.06
N THR A 28 -4.25 -1.49 -1.73
CA THR A 28 -4.01 -2.86 -1.30
C THR A 28 -2.94 -3.51 -2.17
N GLN A 29 -1.87 -3.98 -1.53
CA GLN A 29 -0.81 -4.78 -2.14
C GLN A 29 -0.72 -6.16 -1.46
N PRO A 30 -0.24 -7.20 -2.15
CA PRO A 30 0.12 -8.45 -1.50
C PRO A 30 1.24 -8.20 -0.47
N ALA A 31 1.20 -8.90 0.66
CA ALA A 31 2.22 -8.75 1.71
C ALA A 31 3.62 -9.18 1.24
N SER A 32 3.68 -10.17 0.35
CA SER A 32 4.91 -10.58 -0.32
C SER A 32 4.59 -11.26 -1.65
N VAL A 33 5.58 -11.28 -2.53
CA VAL A 33 5.64 -12.13 -3.71
C VAL A 33 7.02 -12.75 -3.77
N SER A 34 7.13 -13.94 -4.34
CA SER A 34 8.39 -14.66 -4.50
C SER A 34 8.46 -15.30 -5.88
N GLY A 35 9.67 -15.46 -6.39
CA GLY A 35 9.95 -16.19 -7.63
C GLY A 35 11.39 -16.65 -7.66
N SER A 36 11.70 -17.58 -8.55
CA SER A 36 13.06 -18.05 -8.82
C SER A 36 13.80 -17.07 -9.72
N LEU A 37 15.14 -17.11 -9.70
CA LEU A 37 15.96 -16.31 -10.61
C LEU A 37 15.58 -16.59 -12.07
N GLY A 38 15.41 -15.52 -12.86
CA GLY A 38 14.98 -15.60 -14.26
C GLY A 38 13.47 -15.72 -14.47
N GLU A 39 12.67 -15.94 -13.42
CA GLU A 39 11.21 -15.98 -13.56
C GLU A 39 10.60 -14.59 -13.73
N ARG A 40 9.36 -14.56 -14.21
CA ARG A 40 8.54 -13.36 -14.24
C ARG A 40 7.76 -13.25 -12.93
N VAL A 41 7.91 -12.14 -12.23
CA VAL A 41 7.10 -11.81 -11.04
C VAL A 41 6.20 -10.62 -11.36
N THR A 42 4.97 -10.64 -10.84
CA THR A 42 4.02 -9.52 -10.96
C THR A 42 3.53 -9.12 -9.58
N ILE A 43 3.63 -7.84 -9.26
CA ILE A 43 3.12 -7.22 -8.04
C ILE A 43 1.87 -6.42 -8.42
N SER A 44 0.76 -6.68 -7.75
CA SER A 44 -0.48 -5.94 -7.95
C SER A 44 -0.66 -4.85 -6.89
N CYS A 45 -1.32 -3.77 -7.29
CA CYS A 45 -1.80 -2.72 -6.40
C CYS A 45 -3.22 -2.36 -6.79
N THR A 46 -4.16 -2.58 -5.88
CA THR A 46 -5.58 -2.33 -6.11
C THR A 46 -6.02 -1.14 -5.30
N GLY A 47 -6.80 -0.26 -5.93
CA GLY A 47 -7.40 0.90 -5.31
C GLY A 47 -8.88 1.00 -5.66
N SER A 48 -9.38 2.23 -5.74
CA SER A 48 -10.76 2.58 -6.02
C SER A 48 -10.85 3.53 -7.21
N SER A 49 -12.07 3.93 -7.57
CA SER A 49 -12.31 4.93 -8.62
C SER A 49 -11.75 6.32 -8.28
N SER A 50 -11.59 6.66 -6.99
CA SER A 50 -11.10 7.96 -6.54
C SER A 50 -9.57 8.08 -6.53
N ASN A 51 -8.84 6.98 -6.76
CA ASN A 51 -7.38 6.97 -6.87
C ASN A 51 -6.92 6.29 -8.18
N ILE A 52 -6.43 5.04 -8.15
CA ILE A 52 -5.94 4.30 -9.31
C ILE A 52 -6.93 4.36 -10.47
N GLY A 53 -8.24 4.29 -10.24
CA GLY A 53 -9.23 4.40 -11.31
C GLY A 53 -9.12 5.69 -12.12
N GLY A 54 -8.87 6.83 -11.45
CA GLY A 54 -8.80 8.16 -12.06
C GLY A 54 -7.38 8.70 -12.30
N TYR A 55 -6.36 8.15 -11.66
CA TYR A 55 -5.01 8.73 -11.61
C TYR A 55 -3.92 7.77 -12.09
N TYR A 56 -2.73 8.32 -12.31
CA TYR A 56 -1.54 7.53 -12.64
C TYR A 56 -0.92 6.93 -11.38
N VAL A 57 -0.31 5.76 -11.54
CA VAL A 57 0.38 5.05 -10.47
C VAL A 57 1.89 5.12 -10.69
N SER A 58 2.63 5.37 -9.62
CA SER A 58 4.08 5.22 -9.59
C SER A 58 4.46 4.03 -8.72
N TRP A 59 5.55 3.35 -9.08
CA TRP A 59 6.12 2.25 -8.34
C TRP A 59 7.50 2.62 -7.83
N TYR A 60 7.75 2.26 -6.58
CA TYR A 60 9.00 2.48 -5.89
C TYR A 60 9.57 1.16 -5.41
N GLN A 61 10.90 1.05 -5.44
CA GLN A 61 11.66 -0.05 -4.87
C GLN A 61 12.51 0.51 -3.72
N GLN A 62 12.56 -0.19 -2.61
CA GLN A 62 13.40 0.15 -1.46
C GLN A 62 14.27 -1.05 -1.09
N LEU A 63 15.58 -0.89 -1.27
CA LEU A 63 16.54 -1.88 -0.80
C LEU A 63 16.77 -1.69 0.71
N PRO A 64 17.14 -2.76 1.45
CA PRO A 64 17.46 -2.65 2.87
C PRO A 64 18.48 -1.54 3.16
N GLY A 65 18.14 -0.64 4.10
CA GLY A 65 19.01 0.48 4.50
C GLY A 65 19.07 1.66 3.53
N THR A 66 18.25 1.68 2.49
CA THR A 66 18.18 2.78 1.50
C THR A 66 16.83 3.49 1.51
N GLY A 67 16.76 4.66 0.87
CA GLY A 67 15.49 5.33 0.60
C GLY A 67 14.77 4.76 -0.63
N PRO A 68 13.45 4.94 -0.76
CA PRO A 68 12.71 4.49 -1.94
C PRO A 68 13.22 5.15 -3.23
N ARG A 69 13.46 4.34 -4.27
CA ARG A 69 13.76 4.80 -5.64
C ARG A 69 12.60 4.51 -6.58
N THR A 70 12.31 5.41 -7.50
CA THR A 70 11.25 5.19 -8.50
C THR A 70 11.71 4.18 -9.55
N VAL A 71 10.89 3.16 -9.81
CA VAL A 71 11.11 2.17 -10.88
C VAL A 71 10.14 2.36 -12.05
N ILE A 72 8.92 2.80 -11.79
CA ILE A 72 7.92 3.19 -12.81
C ILE A 72 7.22 4.47 -12.36
N TYR A 73 6.95 5.38 -13.28
CA TYR A 73 6.12 6.57 -13.09
C TYR A 73 5.07 6.66 -14.20
N SER A 74 4.04 7.50 -14.00
CA SER A 74 2.94 7.67 -14.97
C SER A 74 2.35 6.34 -15.47
N SER A 75 2.20 5.37 -14.56
CA SER A 75 1.70 4.00 -14.76
C SER A 75 2.56 3.06 -15.63
N SER A 76 3.30 3.56 -16.60
CA SER A 76 4.04 2.72 -17.57
C SER A 76 5.42 3.24 -17.95
N ASN A 77 5.77 4.46 -17.55
CA ASN A 77 7.03 5.07 -17.95
C ASN A 77 8.14 4.65 -16.99
N ARG A 78 9.29 4.31 -17.53
CA ARG A 78 10.45 3.89 -16.75
C ARG A 78 11.50 4.99 -16.73
N PRO A 79 12.05 5.38 -15.56
CA PRO A 79 13.15 6.33 -15.50
C PRO A 79 14.41 5.81 -16.20
N SER A 80 15.31 6.72 -16.60
CA SER A 80 16.64 6.33 -17.08
C SER A 80 17.41 5.59 -15.98
N GLY A 81 18.20 4.59 -16.37
CA GLY A 81 18.99 3.77 -15.44
C GLY A 81 18.22 2.63 -14.75
N VAL A 82 16.90 2.53 -14.93
CA VAL A 82 16.12 1.37 -14.48
C VAL A 82 16.11 0.30 -15.59
N PRO A 83 16.47 -0.96 -15.29
CA PRO A 83 16.53 -2.03 -16.28
C PRO A 83 15.22 -2.26 -17.04
N ASP A 84 15.32 -2.69 -18.29
CA ASP A 84 14.18 -2.91 -19.18
C ASP A 84 13.25 -4.05 -18.75
N ARG A 85 13.75 -4.96 -17.91
CA ARG A 85 12.95 -6.00 -17.25
C ARG A 85 11.81 -5.46 -16.38
N PHE A 86 11.88 -4.22 -15.90
CA PHE A 86 10.80 -3.59 -15.14
C PHE A 86 9.77 -2.96 -16.07
N SER A 87 8.50 -3.30 -15.90
CA SER A 87 7.40 -2.67 -16.64
C SER A 87 6.19 -2.46 -15.74
N GLY A 88 5.47 -1.36 -15.96
CA GLY A 88 4.23 -1.07 -15.24
C GLY A 88 3.04 -1.05 -16.18
N SER A 89 1.87 -1.39 -15.65
CA SER A 89 0.60 -1.21 -16.35
C SER A 89 -0.53 -0.86 -15.38
N LYS A 90 -1.63 -0.34 -15.93
CA LYS A 90 -2.85 -0.01 -15.17
C LYS A 90 -4.08 -0.38 -15.98
N SER A 91 -5.05 -1.02 -15.35
CA SER A 91 -6.36 -1.31 -15.91
C SER A 91 -7.43 -1.10 -14.84
N GLY A 92 -8.39 -0.22 -15.13
CA GLY A 92 -9.38 0.20 -14.14
C GLY A 92 -8.72 0.73 -12.87
N SER A 93 -9.11 0.17 -11.72
CA SER A 93 -8.58 0.50 -10.39
C SER A 93 -7.45 -0.43 -9.93
N THR A 94 -6.82 -1.17 -10.85
CA THR A 94 -5.70 -2.05 -10.55
C THR A 94 -4.47 -1.64 -11.36
N ALA A 95 -3.35 -1.47 -10.69
CA ALA A 95 -2.04 -1.33 -11.31
C ALA A 95 -1.18 -2.57 -11.07
N THR A 96 -0.22 -2.79 -11.95
CA THR A 96 0.74 -3.89 -11.84
C THR A 96 2.16 -3.40 -12.11
N LEU A 97 3.12 -3.96 -11.39
CA LEU A 97 4.54 -3.93 -11.69
C LEU A 97 4.96 -5.35 -12.08
N THR A 98 5.55 -5.49 -13.26
CA THR A 98 6.10 -6.75 -13.75
C THR A 98 7.61 -6.66 -13.81
N ILE A 99 8.29 -7.67 -13.26
CA ILE A 99 9.74 -7.86 -13.37
C ILE A 99 9.95 -9.11 -14.21
N SER A 100 10.44 -8.95 -15.44
CA SER A 100 10.71 -10.08 -16.34
C SER A 100 12.16 -10.54 -16.21
N GLY A 101 12.38 -11.70 -15.60
CA GLY A 101 13.74 -12.17 -15.34
C GLY A 101 14.25 -11.64 -14.02
N LEU A 102 13.63 -12.10 -12.93
CA LEU A 102 13.97 -11.73 -11.55
C LEU A 102 15.46 -11.98 -11.27
N GLN A 103 16.13 -11.01 -10.66
CA GLN A 103 17.54 -11.09 -10.28
C GLN A 103 17.70 -11.00 -8.75
N ALA A 104 18.87 -11.34 -8.22
CA ALA A 104 19.09 -11.34 -6.77
C ALA A 104 18.99 -9.93 -6.17
N GLU A 105 19.43 -8.92 -6.92
CA GLU A 105 19.33 -7.50 -6.58
C GLU A 105 17.90 -6.94 -6.62
N ASP A 106 16.92 -7.73 -7.08
CA ASP A 106 15.51 -7.33 -7.11
C ASP A 106 14.79 -7.62 -5.78
N GLU A 107 15.45 -8.31 -4.83
CA GLU A 107 14.95 -8.52 -3.47
C GLU A 107 14.88 -7.17 -2.72
N ALA A 108 13.66 -6.68 -2.53
CA ALA A 108 13.39 -5.35 -2.02
C ALA A 108 11.93 -5.22 -1.55
N ASP A 109 11.64 -4.16 -0.80
CA ASP A 109 10.27 -3.73 -0.60
C ASP A 109 9.79 -2.92 -1.80
N TYR A 110 8.56 -3.17 -2.25
CA TYR A 110 7.96 -2.48 -3.38
C TYR A 110 6.66 -1.77 -2.97
N TYR A 111 6.51 -0.52 -3.39
CA TYR A 111 5.37 0.32 -3.03
C TYR A 111 4.73 0.95 -4.27
N CYS A 112 3.40 0.92 -4.34
CA CYS A 112 2.64 1.73 -5.29
C CYS A 112 2.22 3.06 -4.64
N SER A 113 2.10 4.10 -5.45
CA SER A 113 1.58 5.40 -5.02
C SER A 113 0.76 6.03 -6.13
N THR A 114 -0.30 6.74 -5.73
CA THR A 114 -1.19 7.48 -6.64
C THR A 114 -1.77 8.67 -5.88
N TRP A 115 -2.29 9.64 -6.62
CA TRP A 115 -3.14 10.68 -6.06
C TRP A 115 -4.47 10.09 -5.58
N GLU A 116 -5.06 10.71 -4.56
CA GLU A 116 -6.38 10.40 -4.01
C GLU A 116 -7.25 11.66 -4.09
N SER A 117 -8.32 11.63 -4.89
CA SER A 117 -9.20 12.79 -5.06
C SER A 117 -10.23 12.97 -3.95
N SER A 118 -10.53 11.91 -3.18
CA SER A 118 -11.44 12.02 -2.05
C SER A 118 -10.80 12.71 -0.84
N LEU A 119 -9.47 12.85 -0.83
CA LEU A 119 -8.70 13.52 0.21
C LEU A 119 -8.37 14.95 -0.23
N SER A 120 -9.34 15.87 -0.16
CA SER A 120 -9.08 17.32 -0.22
C SER A 120 -8.44 17.87 1.08
N ALA A 121 -7.69 17.04 1.81
CA ALA A 121 -6.75 17.43 2.85
C ALA A 121 -5.60 16.41 2.85
N GLY A 122 -4.36 16.88 2.74
CA GLY A 122 -3.17 16.04 2.76
C GLY A 122 -3.04 15.34 4.11
N THR A 123 -3.46 14.08 4.17
CA THR A 123 -3.23 13.21 5.32
C THR A 123 -2.14 12.23 4.95
N VAL A 124 -0.98 12.37 5.61
CA VAL A 124 0.10 11.40 5.57
C VAL A 124 -0.46 10.04 6.00
N LEU A 125 -0.42 9.05 5.10
CA LEU A 125 -0.69 7.67 5.44
C LEU A 125 0.41 7.19 6.40
N HIS A 126 0.16 7.29 7.70
CA HIS A 126 0.94 6.58 8.71
C HIS A 126 0.40 5.15 8.76
N ALA A 127 1.16 4.20 8.22
CA ALA A 127 0.95 2.79 8.54
C ALA A 127 1.57 2.54 9.92
N CYS A 128 0.75 2.33 10.96
CA CYS A 128 1.19 1.72 12.23
C CYS A 128 1.31 0.21 11.98
N GLU A 129 2.52 -0.32 11.75
CA GLU A 129 3.41 -1.05 12.67
C GLU A 129 3.16 -2.59 12.63
N GLU A 130 4.15 -3.44 12.28
CA GLU A 130 5.12 -4.04 13.21
C GLU A 130 6.50 -4.28 12.55
N VAL A 131 7.57 -3.73 13.14
CA VAL A 131 8.96 -4.12 12.87
C VAL A 131 9.27 -5.34 13.72
N ARG A 132 9.26 -6.54 13.13
CA ARG A 132 9.96 -7.71 13.70
C ARG A 132 11.31 -7.89 13.03
N GLN A 133 12.37 -7.59 13.78
CA GLN A 133 13.71 -8.11 13.48
C GLN A 133 13.72 -9.61 13.77
N LYS A 134 14.09 -10.42 12.76
CA LYS A 134 14.62 -11.76 12.99
C LYS A 134 16.13 -11.74 12.75
N PRO A 135 16.97 -11.90 13.79
CA PRO A 135 18.38 -12.20 13.60
C PRO A 135 18.55 -13.56 12.91
N ILE A 136 19.46 -13.59 11.95
CA ILE A 136 20.00 -14.76 11.27
C ILE A 136 20.92 -15.50 12.23
N TYR A 137 20.86 -16.84 12.31
CA TYR A 137 22.05 -17.71 12.15
C TYR A 137 21.61 -19.14 11.71
N PRO A 138 22.49 -19.87 11.00
CA PRO A 138 22.21 -21.12 10.29
C PRO A 138 22.45 -22.33 11.19
N SER A 139 21.69 -23.40 10.97
CA SER A 139 22.12 -24.73 11.44
C SER A 139 23.04 -25.34 10.39
N ALA A 140 24.30 -25.49 10.80
CA ALA A 140 25.25 -26.42 10.21
C ALA A 140 25.01 -27.84 10.79
N MET A 141 25.42 -28.83 9.99
CA MET A 141 25.33 -30.30 10.11
C MET A 141 24.03 -30.94 9.62
#